data_AF-A0A934Z2V7-F1
#
_entry.id   AF-A0A934Z2V7-F1
#
_cell.length_a   1.000
_cell.length_b   1.000
_cell.length_c   1.000
_cell.angle_alpha   90.00
_cell.angle_beta   90.00
_cell.angle_gamma   90.00
#
_symmetry.space_group_name_H-M   'P 1'
#
loop_
_entity.id
_entity.type
_entity.pdbx_description
1 polymer ?
#
loop_
_entity_poly.entity_id
_entity_poly.type
_entity_poly.pdbx_seq_one_letter_code
_entity_poly.pdbx_strand_id
1 'polypeptide(L)'
;MVKSVPIDVGDLRLSPEFVPGAYSHRACMRGEAKGLYLVYRYAGRIDWISTESDHVEGLAVPFRWLPFVSPDTINPKLITFGASRPMARRAYSDCSVTADRFYALYSGRLRGEPKNASPRSEVHVFDFAGNLHRVVVLDHAASGLAVTQDNNTLYSVAEEPGGFVVRVSSLGTTGGTARR
;
A
#
# COMPACT_ATOMS: atom_id res chain seq x y z
N MET A 1 16.24 5.72 24.42
CA MET A 1 16.97 4.83 23.48
C MET A 1 15.90 4.09 22.71
N VAL A 2 15.63 4.45 21.45
CA VAL A 2 14.62 3.77 20.64
C VAL A 2 15.21 2.42 20.25
N LYS A 3 14.61 1.32 20.71
CA LYS A 3 15.00 -0.02 20.27
C LYS A 3 14.44 -0.21 18.87
N SER A 4 15.32 -0.43 17.89
CA SER A 4 14.89 -0.79 16.55
C SER A 4 14.30 -2.20 16.59
N VAL A 5 13.00 -2.31 16.33
CA VAL A 5 12.35 -3.60 16.11
C VAL A 5 12.75 -4.07 14.72
N PRO A 6 13.30 -5.29 14.57
CA PRO A 6 13.53 -5.85 13.25
C PRO A 6 12.17 -6.03 12.57
N ILE A 7 11.89 -5.21 11.57
CA ILE A 7 10.86 -5.55 10.59
C ILE A 7 11.36 -6.83 9.94
N ASP A 8 10.61 -7.93 10.07
CA ASP A 8 10.90 -9.15 9.31
C ASP A 8 10.79 -8.82 7.82
N VAL A 9 11.94 -8.48 7.24
CA VAL A 9 12.11 -8.10 5.84
C VAL A 9 12.35 -9.33 4.97
N GLY A 10 11.79 -10.48 5.31
CA GLY A 10 11.43 -11.56 4.37
C GLY A 10 12.56 -12.28 3.62
N ASP A 11 13.80 -11.78 3.63
CA ASP A 11 14.99 -12.46 3.12
C ASP A 11 16.25 -11.74 3.64
N LEU A 12 16.96 -12.36 4.60
CA LEU A 12 18.20 -11.83 5.21
C LEU A 12 19.36 -11.63 4.21
N ARG A 13 19.16 -12.01 2.94
CA ARG A 13 20.13 -11.86 1.86
C ARG A 13 19.99 -10.55 1.07
N LEU A 14 18.89 -9.79 1.26
CA LEU A 14 18.73 -8.49 0.61
C LEU A 14 19.79 -7.54 1.14
N SER A 15 20.63 -7.01 0.26
CA SER A 15 21.69 -6.11 0.71
C SER A 15 21.08 -4.88 1.41
N PRO A 16 21.63 -4.44 2.54
CA PRO A 16 21.05 -3.37 3.36
C PRO A 16 20.72 -2.08 2.59
N GLU A 17 21.51 -1.73 1.59
CA GLU A 17 21.31 -0.55 0.75
C GLU A 17 20.03 -0.60 -0.10
N PHE A 18 19.50 -1.79 -0.38
CA PHE A 18 18.29 -1.98 -1.18
C PHE A 18 17.01 -2.10 -0.34
N VAL A 19 17.14 -2.31 0.97
CA VAL A 19 16.00 -2.46 1.90
C VAL A 19 15.07 -1.23 1.86
N PRO A 20 15.55 0.03 1.93
CA PRO A 20 14.66 1.20 1.90
C PRO A 20 13.87 1.31 0.60
N GLY A 21 14.46 0.91 -0.52
CA GLY A 21 13.79 0.88 -1.82
C GLY A 21 12.72 -0.21 -1.89
N ALA A 22 13.07 -1.43 -1.47
CA ALA A 22 12.18 -2.59 -1.48
C ALA A 22 10.97 -2.41 -0.54
N TYR A 23 11.19 -1.75 0.60
CA TYR A 23 10.18 -1.50 1.62
C TYR A 23 9.80 -0.01 1.71
N SER A 24 9.88 0.70 0.58
CA SER A 24 9.36 2.06 0.46
C SER A 24 7.88 2.06 0.80
N HIS A 25 7.45 2.97 1.68
CA HIS A 25 6.10 2.98 2.23
C HIS A 25 5.53 4.40 2.30
N ARG A 26 4.21 4.48 2.49
CA ARG A 26 3.48 5.68 2.91
C ARG A 26 2.93 5.44 4.30
N ALA A 27 3.03 6.44 5.16
CA ALA A 27 2.50 6.39 6.51
C ALA A 27 1.18 7.18 6.60
N CYS A 28 0.19 6.61 7.26
CA CYS A 28 -1.03 7.30 7.64
C CYS A 28 -1.30 7.14 9.13
N MET A 29 -1.79 8.21 9.75
CA MET A 29 -2.04 8.28 11.18
C MET A 29 -3.47 8.73 11.41
N ARG A 30 -4.14 8.12 12.39
CA ARG A 30 -5.36 8.67 12.97
C ARG A 30 -4.95 9.69 14.02
N GLY A 31 -5.56 10.87 14.07
CA GLY A 31 -5.17 11.94 14.98
C GLY A 31 -5.08 11.53 16.47
N GLU A 32 -5.89 10.56 16.89
CA GLU A 32 -5.89 10.02 18.26
C GLU A 32 -5.23 8.63 18.39
N ALA A 33 -4.73 8.04 17.29
CA ALA A 33 -4.06 6.74 17.38
C ALA A 33 -2.63 6.88 17.90
N LYS A 34 -2.26 5.96 18.78
CA LYS A 34 -0.90 5.73 19.26
C LYS A 34 -0.13 4.84 18.29
N GLY A 35 -0.25 5.12 17.00
CA GLY A 35 0.32 4.27 15.97
C GLY A 35 0.16 4.79 14.54
N LEU A 36 0.95 4.20 13.64
CA LEU A 36 1.03 4.52 12.22
C LEU A 36 0.68 3.29 11.38
N TYR A 37 -0.15 3.48 10.36
CA TYR A 37 -0.33 2.48 9.31
C TYR A 37 0.70 2.75 8.21
N LEU A 38 1.56 1.77 7.94
CA LEU A 38 2.52 1.79 6.84
C LEU A 38 2.01 0.94 5.70
N VAL A 39 1.74 1.55 4.55
CA VAL A 39 1.39 0.83 3.32
C VAL A 39 2.61 0.74 2.41
N TYR A 40 2.98 -0.47 2.02
CA TYR A 40 4.22 -0.70 1.28
C TYR A 40 4.00 -0.64 -0.23
N ARG A 41 4.88 0.07 -0.93
CA ARG A 41 4.79 0.29 -2.38
C ARG A 41 5.20 -0.91 -3.19
N TYR A 42 6.23 -1.64 -2.77
CA TYR A 42 6.75 -2.79 -3.50
C TYR A 42 6.63 -4.09 -2.69
N ALA A 43 5.71 -4.12 -1.73
CA ALA A 43 5.31 -5.35 -1.04
C ALA A 43 3.80 -5.31 -0.85
N GLY A 44 3.12 -6.44 -1.05
CA GLY A 44 1.71 -6.60 -0.72
C GLY A 44 1.52 -6.66 0.79
N ARG A 45 1.79 -5.56 1.49
CA ARG A 45 1.89 -5.51 2.95
C ARG A 45 1.36 -4.18 3.46
N ILE A 46 0.68 -4.25 4.60
CA ILE A 46 0.36 -3.10 5.43
C ILE A 46 0.70 -3.48 6.85
N ASP A 47 1.42 -2.62 7.54
CA ASP A 47 1.76 -2.81 8.95
C ASP A 47 1.17 -1.69 9.78
N TRP A 48 0.71 -2.00 10.99
CA TRP A 48 0.49 -1.03 12.05
C TRP A 48 1.70 -1.03 12.99
N ILE A 49 2.22 0.15 13.28
CA ILE A 49 3.35 0.33 14.19
C ILE A 49 2.90 1.20 15.35
N SER A 50 3.06 0.69 16.58
CA SER A 50 2.81 1.47 17.80
C SER A 50 3.81 2.60 17.94
N THR A 51 3.35 3.78 18.37
CA THR A 51 4.24 4.89 18.75
C THR A 51 4.68 4.83 20.20
N GLU A 52 4.12 3.91 20.99
CA GLU A 52 4.36 3.80 22.44
C GLU A 52 5.11 2.52 22.83
N SER A 53 5.19 1.56 21.92
CA SER A 53 5.83 0.28 22.15
C SER A 53 6.54 -0.19 20.89
N ASP A 54 7.41 -1.17 21.08
CA ASP A 54 8.13 -1.88 20.02
C ASP A 54 7.20 -2.87 19.25
N HIS A 55 5.90 -2.61 19.21
CA HIS A 55 4.92 -3.50 18.60
C HIS A 55 4.66 -3.14 17.14
N VAL A 56 4.77 -4.15 16.28
CA VAL A 56 4.43 -4.10 14.85
C VAL A 56 3.47 -5.23 14.55
N GLU A 57 2.34 -4.91 13.92
CA GLU A 57 1.31 -5.86 13.53
C GLU A 57 1.06 -5.78 12.02
N GLY A 58 1.11 -6.91 11.32
CA GLY A 58 0.80 -6.95 9.90
C GLY A 58 -0.69 -7.17 9.66
N LEU A 59 -1.33 -6.31 8.85
CA LEU A 59 -2.76 -6.42 8.53
C LEU A 59 -3.05 -7.57 7.55
N ALA A 60 -4.27 -8.11 7.63
CA ALA A 60 -4.78 -9.11 6.71
C ALA A 60 -5.19 -8.46 5.38
N VAL A 61 -4.24 -8.40 4.44
CA VAL A 61 -4.45 -7.82 3.11
C VAL A 61 -4.89 -8.88 2.08
N PRO A 62 -5.69 -8.51 1.06
CA PRO A 62 -6.11 -9.44 0.00
C PRO A 62 -4.95 -10.10 -0.75
N PHE A 63 -3.91 -9.33 -1.04
CA PHE A 63 -2.78 -9.76 -1.86
C PHE A 63 -1.47 -9.55 -1.11
N ARG A 64 -0.96 -10.63 -0.51
CA ARG A 64 0.30 -10.62 0.23
C ARG A 64 1.46 -11.17 -0.59
N TRP A 65 2.54 -10.40 -0.70
CA TRP A 65 3.76 -10.80 -1.41
C TRP A 65 4.96 -9.94 -1.00
N LEU A 66 6.15 -10.51 -1.09
CA LEU A 66 7.43 -9.84 -0.83
C LEU A 66 7.96 -9.10 -2.07
N PRO A 67 8.78 -8.05 -1.89
CA PRO A 67 9.41 -7.36 -3.01
C PRO A 67 10.12 -8.31 -3.97
N PHE A 68 9.96 -8.06 -5.27
CA PHE A 68 10.70 -8.78 -6.28
C PHE A 68 12.18 -8.39 -6.23
N VAL A 69 13.04 -9.36 -5.99
CA VAL A 69 14.49 -9.22 -5.85
C VAL A 69 15.19 -10.09 -6.89
N SER A 70 16.46 -9.81 -7.15
CA SER A 70 17.28 -10.65 -8.04
C SER A 70 18.72 -10.72 -7.53
N PRO A 71 19.47 -11.77 -7.87
CA PRO A 71 20.89 -11.82 -7.54
C PRO A 71 21.63 -10.56 -8.00
N ASP A 72 22.57 -10.10 -7.19
CA ASP A 72 23.51 -9.07 -7.59
C ASP A 72 24.42 -9.59 -8.70
N THR A 73 24.72 -8.74 -9.68
CA THR A 73 25.52 -9.13 -10.85
C THR A 73 27.02 -9.20 -10.57
N ILE A 74 27.48 -8.61 -9.46
CA ILE A 74 28.87 -8.54 -9.02
C ILE A 74 29.13 -9.57 -7.92
N ASN A 75 28.25 -9.68 -6.93
CA ASN A 75 28.35 -10.61 -5.82
C ASN A 75 27.10 -11.51 -5.74
N PRO A 76 27.13 -12.73 -6.29
CA PRO A 76 25.95 -13.61 -6.37
C PRO A 76 25.42 -14.09 -5.01
N LYS A 77 26.13 -13.84 -3.90
CA LYS A 77 25.64 -14.10 -2.54
C LYS A 77 24.64 -13.05 -2.06
N LEU A 78 24.59 -11.90 -2.72
CA LEU A 78 23.69 -10.81 -2.43
C LEU A 78 22.51 -10.81 -3.40
N ILE A 79 21.37 -10.32 -2.93
CA ILE A 79 20.23 -10.00 -3.79
C ILE A 79 19.94 -8.51 -3.72
N THR A 80 19.50 -7.95 -4.84
CA THR A 80 19.24 -6.53 -5.02
C THR A 80 17.78 -6.29 -5.36
N PHE A 81 17.31 -5.09 -5.03
CA PHE A 81 16.00 -4.60 -5.46
C PHE A 81 16.18 -3.46 -6.46
N GLY A 82 15.31 -3.42 -7.47
CA GLY A 82 15.24 -2.31 -8.40
C GLY A 82 13.81 -2.03 -8.81
N ALA A 83 13.30 -0.85 -8.45
CA ALA A 83 11.98 -0.37 -8.87
C ALA A 83 11.82 -0.26 -10.40
N SER A 84 12.93 -0.30 -11.15
CA SER A 84 12.99 -0.32 -12.61
C SER A 84 12.94 -1.69 -13.26
N ARG A 85 12.99 -2.77 -12.47
CA ARG A 85 12.92 -4.12 -13.00
C ARG A 85 11.50 -4.44 -13.50
N PRO A 86 11.33 -5.16 -14.62
CA PRO A 86 10.01 -5.48 -15.19
C PRO A 86 9.07 -6.21 -14.22
N MET A 87 9.62 -7.03 -13.32
CA MET A 87 8.84 -7.79 -12.33
C MET A 87 8.57 -7.01 -11.04
N ALA A 88 9.04 -5.76 -10.93
CA ALA A 88 8.70 -4.92 -9.79
C ALA A 88 7.21 -4.57 -9.86
N ARG A 89 6.44 -5.15 -8.93
CA ARG A 89 5.02 -4.88 -8.76
C ARG A 89 4.81 -3.70 -7.82
N ARG A 90 3.82 -2.86 -8.07
CA ARG A 90 3.37 -1.81 -7.16
C ARG A 90 2.16 -2.30 -6.38
N ALA A 91 2.27 -2.42 -5.06
CA ALA A 91 1.15 -2.65 -4.16
C ALA A 91 0.47 -1.32 -3.84
N TYR A 92 0.75 -0.75 -2.67
CA TYR A 92 0.02 0.41 -2.17
C TYR A 92 0.76 1.71 -2.47
N SER A 93 0.07 2.67 -3.10
CA SER A 93 0.68 3.95 -3.46
C SER A 93 0.39 5.07 -2.47
N ASP A 94 -0.76 5.00 -1.79
CA ASP A 94 -1.20 6.01 -0.83
C ASP A 94 -2.21 5.45 0.17
N CYS A 95 -2.52 6.21 1.22
CA CYS A 95 -3.53 5.86 2.21
C CYS A 95 -4.28 7.09 2.74
N SER A 96 -5.44 6.86 3.37
CA SER A 96 -6.20 7.89 4.09
C SER A 96 -6.89 7.27 5.31
N VAL A 97 -7.20 8.10 6.31
CA VAL A 97 -7.80 7.66 7.58
C VAL A 97 -8.95 8.60 7.93
N THR A 98 -10.03 8.03 8.43
CA THR A 98 -11.19 8.75 8.99
C THR A 98 -11.36 8.36 10.46
N ALA A 99 -12.47 8.75 11.09
CA ALA A 99 -12.75 8.44 12.48
C ALA A 99 -12.87 6.93 12.77
N ASP A 100 -13.30 6.13 11.78
CA ASP A 100 -13.65 4.72 11.97
C ASP A 100 -13.09 3.78 10.90
N ARG A 101 -12.40 4.29 9.86
CA ARG A 101 -11.85 3.49 8.76
C ARG A 101 -10.45 3.91 8.35
N PHE A 102 -9.73 2.94 7.79
CA PHE A 102 -8.45 3.10 7.11
C PHE A 102 -8.61 2.68 5.64
N TYR A 103 -8.14 3.53 4.73
CA TYR A 103 -8.24 3.37 3.29
C TYR A 103 -6.84 3.23 2.71
N ALA A 104 -6.59 2.19 1.92
CA ALA A 104 -5.32 1.98 1.24
C ALA A 104 -5.54 1.87 -0.27
N LEU A 105 -4.84 2.68 -1.06
CA LEU A 105 -4.89 2.65 -2.52
C LEU A 105 -3.93 1.59 -3.04
N TYR A 106 -4.49 0.50 -3.54
CA TYR A 106 -3.80 -0.63 -4.15
C TYR A 106 -3.78 -0.50 -5.67
N SER A 107 -2.62 -0.77 -6.28
CA SER A 107 -2.46 -0.79 -7.74
C SER A 107 -2.37 -2.22 -8.28
N GLY A 108 -1.54 -3.07 -7.67
CA GLY A 108 -1.26 -4.43 -8.14
C GLY A 108 -0.46 -4.53 -9.44
N ARG A 109 -0.11 -3.41 -10.07
CA ARG A 109 0.45 -3.36 -11.43
C ARG A 109 1.94 -3.67 -11.49
N LEU A 110 2.36 -4.36 -12.55
CA LEU A 110 3.77 -4.54 -12.86
C LEU A 110 4.37 -3.30 -13.52
N ARG A 111 5.67 -3.11 -13.32
CA ARG A 111 6.47 -2.11 -14.04
C ARG A 111 6.37 -2.38 -15.55
N GLY A 112 5.92 -1.38 -16.29
CA GLY A 112 5.81 -1.45 -17.76
C GLY A 112 4.44 -1.88 -18.27
N GLU A 113 3.52 -2.29 -17.39
CA GLU A 113 2.12 -2.45 -17.80
C GLU A 113 1.54 -1.11 -18.25
N PRO A 114 0.75 -1.05 -19.34
CA PRO A 114 0.13 0.18 -19.81
C PRO A 114 -0.68 0.86 -18.71
N LYS A 115 -0.65 2.21 -18.66
CA LYS A 115 -1.41 2.99 -17.65
C LYS A 115 -2.90 2.69 -17.62
N ASN A 116 -3.44 2.29 -18.75
CA ASN A 116 -4.85 1.96 -18.94
C ASN A 116 -5.09 0.44 -19.00
N ALA A 117 -4.06 -0.38 -18.75
CA ALA A 117 -4.22 -1.82 -18.65
C ALA A 117 -4.94 -2.16 -17.34
N SER A 118 -5.88 -3.11 -17.42
CA SER A 118 -6.40 -3.77 -16.23
C SER A 118 -5.26 -4.49 -15.51
N PRO A 119 -5.21 -4.50 -14.17
CA PRO A 119 -6.27 -4.06 -13.26
C PRO A 119 -6.30 -2.54 -13.00
N ARG A 120 -7.51 -2.03 -12.83
CA ARG A 120 -7.78 -0.67 -12.34
C ARG A 120 -7.34 -0.55 -10.87
N SER A 121 -7.09 0.66 -10.38
CA SER A 121 -6.73 0.83 -8.98
C SER A 121 -7.89 0.42 -8.06
N GLU A 122 -7.54 -0.16 -6.91
CA GLU A 122 -8.49 -0.57 -5.88
C GLU A 122 -8.26 0.25 -4.61
N VAL A 123 -9.32 0.53 -3.87
CA VAL A 123 -9.24 1.10 -2.52
C VAL A 123 -9.70 0.02 -1.55
N HIS A 124 -8.75 -0.49 -0.77
CA HIS A 124 -9.02 -1.47 0.28
C HIS A 124 -9.40 -0.71 1.54
N VAL A 125 -10.55 -1.04 2.10
CA VAL A 125 -11.12 -0.36 3.27
C VAL A 125 -11.08 -1.30 4.45
N PHE A 126 -10.39 -0.90 5.50
CA PHE A 126 -10.20 -1.67 6.72
C PHE A 126 -10.82 -0.97 7.93
N ASP A 127 -11.15 -1.74 8.97
CA ASP A 127 -11.27 -1.20 10.32
C ASP A 127 -9.89 -1.08 10.96
N PHE A 128 -9.87 -0.52 12.16
CA PHE A 128 -8.65 -0.40 12.95
C PHE A 128 -8.24 -1.68 13.67
N ALA A 129 -9.07 -2.73 13.63
CA ALA A 129 -8.67 -4.07 14.05
C ALA A 129 -7.95 -4.83 12.92
N GLY A 130 -7.77 -4.21 11.75
CA GLY A 130 -7.06 -4.79 10.62
C GLY A 130 -7.92 -5.68 9.73
N ASN A 131 -9.24 -5.72 9.93
CA ASN A 131 -10.16 -6.48 9.09
C ASN A 131 -10.50 -5.69 7.84
N LEU A 132 -10.44 -6.35 6.69
CA LEU A 132 -10.91 -5.79 5.42
C LEU A 132 -12.45 -5.78 5.38
N HIS A 133 -13.05 -4.60 5.32
CA HIS A 133 -14.50 -4.44 5.16
C HIS A 133 -14.96 -4.54 3.71
N ARG A 134 -14.26 -3.84 2.81
CA ARG A 134 -14.65 -3.78 1.39
C ARG A 134 -13.48 -3.39 0.49
N VAL A 135 -13.63 -3.71 -0.78
CA VAL A 135 -12.75 -3.28 -1.87
C VAL A 135 -13.57 -2.42 -2.83
N VAL A 136 -13.12 -1.19 -3.07
CA VAL A 136 -13.73 -0.28 -4.03
C VAL A 136 -12.85 -0.23 -5.27
N VAL A 137 -13.36 -0.72 -6.40
CA VAL A 137 -12.63 -0.68 -7.68
C VAL A 137 -12.86 0.66 -8.35
N LEU A 138 -11.81 1.43 -8.58
CA LEU A 138 -11.88 2.69 -9.31
C LEU A 138 -12.01 2.39 -10.81
N ASP A 139 -12.59 3.33 -11.57
CA ASP A 139 -12.68 3.21 -13.03
C ASP A 139 -11.40 3.65 -13.77
N HIS A 140 -10.37 4.06 -13.02
CA HIS A 140 -9.11 4.61 -13.52
C HIS A 140 -7.91 4.14 -12.68
N ALA A 141 -6.71 4.36 -13.19
CA ALA A 141 -5.48 4.23 -12.39
C ALA A 141 -5.28 5.48 -11.54
N ALA A 142 -4.97 5.32 -10.26
CA ALA A 142 -4.74 6.41 -9.33
C ALA A 142 -3.41 6.25 -8.59
N SER A 143 -2.82 7.39 -8.22
CA SER A 143 -1.54 7.46 -7.48
C SER A 143 -1.70 8.00 -6.05
N GLY A 144 -2.76 8.76 -5.79
CA GLY A 144 -3.07 9.35 -4.49
C GLY A 144 -4.55 9.29 -4.15
N LEU A 145 -4.88 9.36 -2.86
CA LEU A 145 -6.25 9.29 -2.36
C LEU A 145 -6.47 10.21 -1.14
N ALA A 146 -7.68 10.74 -0.98
CA ALA A 146 -8.15 11.34 0.26
C ALA A 146 -9.64 11.04 0.45
N VAL A 147 -10.06 10.78 1.68
CA VAL A 147 -11.47 10.49 2.01
C VAL A 147 -11.98 11.51 3.01
N THR A 148 -13.22 11.97 2.82
CA THR A 148 -13.90 12.87 3.76
C THR A 148 -14.21 12.16 5.08
N GLN A 149 -14.28 12.92 6.18
CA GLN A 149 -14.51 12.36 7.52
C GLN A 149 -15.85 11.62 7.67
N ASP A 150 -16.84 11.94 6.83
CA ASP A 150 -18.12 11.24 6.78
C ASP A 150 -18.09 9.91 5.99
N ASN A 151 -16.91 9.51 5.49
CA ASN A 151 -16.68 8.30 4.69
C ASN A 151 -17.45 8.25 3.35
N ASN A 152 -18.02 9.36 2.88
CA ASN A 152 -18.89 9.34 1.69
C ASN A 152 -18.20 9.77 0.41
N THR A 153 -17.16 10.61 0.50
CA THR A 153 -16.50 11.18 -0.67
C THR A 153 -15.04 10.75 -0.71
N LEU A 154 -14.64 10.18 -1.84
CA LEU A 154 -13.27 9.84 -2.16
C LEU A 154 -12.75 10.77 -3.25
N TYR A 155 -11.65 11.46 -2.96
CA TYR A 155 -10.83 12.16 -3.93
C TYR A 155 -9.68 11.24 -4.34
N SER A 156 -9.39 11.17 -5.63
CA SER A 156 -8.31 10.35 -6.18
C SER A 156 -7.51 11.14 -7.21
N VAL A 157 -6.20 10.93 -7.25
CA VAL A 157 -5.31 11.54 -8.25
C VAL A 157 -5.17 10.54 -9.40
N ALA A 158 -5.95 10.74 -10.45
CA ALA A 158 -5.98 9.90 -11.63
C ALA A 158 -4.73 10.10 -12.50
N GLU A 159 -4.15 9.01 -12.98
CA GLU A 159 -3.05 9.01 -13.94
C GLU A 159 -3.59 8.96 -15.37
N GLU A 160 -3.69 10.10 -16.04
CA GLU A 160 -4.23 10.19 -17.41
C GLU A 160 -3.13 10.47 -18.46
N PRO A 161 -3.39 10.21 -19.75
CA PRO A 161 -2.53 10.69 -20.81
C PRO A 161 -2.39 12.22 -20.75
N GLY A 162 -1.17 12.71 -20.53
CA GLY A 162 -0.87 14.15 -20.49
C GLY A 162 -0.83 14.78 -19.09
N GLY A 163 -1.17 14.06 -18.01
CA GLY A 163 -1.03 14.63 -16.67
C GLY A 163 -1.75 13.87 -15.55
N PHE A 164 -1.90 14.54 -14.42
CA PHE A 164 -2.67 14.08 -13.27
C PHE A 164 -3.92 14.92 -13.11
N VAL A 165 -5.06 14.27 -12.84
CA VAL A 165 -6.34 14.95 -12.63
C VAL A 165 -6.95 14.47 -11.32
N VAL A 166 -7.56 15.37 -10.55
CA VAL A 166 -8.31 14.98 -9.35
C VAL A 166 -9.71 14.52 -9.77
N ARG A 167 -10.06 13.29 -9.42
CA ARG A 167 -11.40 12.72 -9.59
C ARG A 167 -12.11 12.58 -8.25
N VAL A 168 -13.43 12.73 -8.27
CA VAL A 168 -14.30 12.63 -7.10
C VAL A 168 -15.26 11.47 -7.30
N SER A 169 -15.31 10.56 -6.34
CA SER A 169 -16.18 9.40 -6.34
C SER A 169 -17.01 9.37 -5.05
N SER A 170 -18.29 9.04 -5.17
CA SER A 170 -19.07 8.66 -3.99
C SER A 170 -18.70 7.24 -3.59
N LEU A 171 -18.38 7.05 -2.32
CA LEU A 171 -18.07 5.73 -1.77
C LEU A 171 -19.32 4.89 -1.49
N GLY A 172 -20.51 5.50 -1.56
CA GLY A 172 -21.80 4.86 -1.30
C GLY A 172 -21.94 4.28 0.11
N THR A 173 -23.12 4.44 0.70
CA THR A 173 -23.57 3.62 1.84
C THR A 173 -24.18 2.34 1.29
N THR A 174 -23.38 1.30 1.02
CA THR A 174 -23.95 0.01 0.59
C THR A 174 -23.39 -1.16 1.36
N GLY A 175 -24.25 -1.72 2.21
CA GLY A 175 -24.18 -3.09 2.74
C GLY A 175 -24.42 -4.10 1.63
N GLY A 176 -23.47 -4.20 0.70
CA GLY A 176 -23.45 -5.21 -0.34
C GLY A 176 -22.43 -6.28 0.02
N THR A 177 -22.92 -7.45 0.43
CA THR A 177 -22.18 -8.68 0.63
C THR A 177 -21.29 -8.97 -0.59
N ALA A 178 -19.98 -9.00 -0.38
CA ALA A 178 -19.05 -9.55 -1.35
C ALA A 178 -19.42 -11.01 -1.61
N ARG A 179 -19.79 -11.34 -2.85
CA ARG A 179 -19.89 -12.74 -3.29
C ARG A 179 -18.47 -13.32 -3.30
N ARG A 180 -18.34 -14.47 -2.64
CA ARG A 180 -17.16 -15.33 -2.59
C ARG A 180 -16.78 -15.84 -3.97
#